data_AF-A0A963S4J7-F1
#
_entry.id   AF-A0A963S4J7-F1
#
_cell.length_a   1.000
_cell.length_b   1.000
_cell.length_c   1.000
_cell.angle_alpha   90.00
_cell.angle_beta   90.00
_cell.angle_gamma   90.00
#
_symmetry.space_group_name_H-M   'P 1'
#
loop_
_entity.id
_entity.type
_entity.pdbx_description
1 polymer ?
#
loop_
_entity_poly.entity_id
_entity_poly.type
_entity_poly.pdbx_seq_one_letter_code
_entity_poly.pdbx_strand_id
1 'polypeptide(L)'
;MPDRDILPHVGVVGGTSLKAKLPLDWRYLLIAAYLVFDLPNIADRIVAISGSALQVIVFAGLYGVLGASLFATAAIRSTPVRLIFAALFASGSILLQTYEWGMHQDLTYSAFLTLMDSRTEFTSGVVQYFDVLRWSVPVGLLLFFAIAAPPQSARIPSWLATCAPFGAIVLVVVLVFVRDGKGTAALPAPFAPAAFAAIKAGTSFSASVRQNVSIPRAHSAIGGDILLIVDESLSAQYLDINIRTVFTAD
;
A
#
# COMPACT_ATOMS: atom_id res chain seq x y z
N MET A 1 -13.45 21.89 81.31
CA MET A 1 -12.13 22.40 80.88
C MET A 1 -11.06 21.58 81.57
N PRO A 2 -9.95 21.17 80.91
CA PRO A 2 -9.49 21.52 79.56
C PRO A 2 -9.57 20.30 78.60
N ASP A 3 -9.68 20.37 77.27
CA ASP A 3 -8.99 21.17 76.23
C ASP A 3 -7.51 20.79 76.06
N ARG A 4 -7.03 20.71 74.79
CA ARG A 4 -5.73 20.24 74.25
C ARG A 4 -5.72 18.76 73.80
N ASP A 5 -5.40 18.38 72.56
CA ASP A 5 -4.57 18.94 71.48
C ASP A 5 -5.20 18.55 70.12
N ILE A 6 -5.61 19.43 69.22
CA ILE A 6 -4.79 20.23 68.28
C ILE A 6 -3.49 19.54 67.86
N LEU A 7 -3.57 18.67 66.84
CA LEU A 7 -2.44 18.44 65.94
C LEU A 7 -2.75 19.07 64.57
N PRO A 8 -1.93 20.05 64.14
CA PRO A 8 -2.06 20.67 62.84
C PRO A 8 -1.19 19.93 61.80
N HIS A 9 -1.63 20.00 60.55
CA HIS A 9 -0.82 19.88 59.33
C HIS A 9 0.05 18.64 59.13
N VAL A 10 -0.50 17.67 58.39
CA VAL A 10 0.27 17.08 57.28
C VAL A 10 -0.51 17.37 56.01
N GLY A 11 -0.19 18.53 55.42
CA GLY A 11 -0.52 18.80 54.03
C GLY A 11 0.16 17.74 53.19
N VAL A 12 -0.61 16.77 52.70
CA VAL A 12 -0.19 15.96 51.57
C VAL A 12 -0.12 16.93 50.41
N VAL A 13 1.09 17.43 50.17
CA VAL A 13 1.48 18.18 48.97
C VAL A 13 1.02 17.32 47.81
N GLY A 14 -0.12 17.70 47.24
CA GLY A 14 -0.61 17.14 46.01
C GLY A 14 0.51 17.27 45.02
N GLY A 15 1.13 16.13 44.68
CA GLY A 15 2.07 16.04 43.60
C GLY A 15 1.34 16.54 42.37
N THR A 16 1.55 17.82 42.07
CA THR A 16 1.24 18.43 40.80
C THR A 16 2.11 17.68 39.81
N SER A 17 1.57 16.56 39.35
CA SER A 17 1.98 15.90 38.14
C SER A 17 1.83 16.95 37.08
N LEU A 18 2.92 17.68 36.85
CA LEU A 18 3.26 18.40 35.65
C LEU A 18 3.30 17.36 34.53
N LYS A 19 2.13 16.77 34.22
CA LYS A 19 1.76 16.38 32.88
C LYS A 19 1.72 17.70 32.13
N ALA A 20 2.90 18.17 31.73
CA ALA A 20 3.03 19.05 30.60
C ALA A 20 2.16 18.40 29.52
N LYS A 21 0.96 18.97 29.32
CA LYS A 21 0.06 18.62 28.24
C LYS A 21 0.85 19.00 26.98
N LEU A 22 1.73 18.13 26.51
CA LEU A 22 2.07 18.14 25.11
C LEU A 22 0.74 17.87 24.41
N PRO A 23 0.20 18.84 23.64
CA PRO A 23 -1.08 18.67 22.97
C PRO A 23 -0.97 17.70 21.78
N LEU A 24 0.22 17.12 21.55
CA LEU A 24 0.54 16.22 20.46
C LEU A 24 0.79 14.81 21.00
N ASP A 25 -0.15 13.90 20.73
CA ASP A 25 0.07 12.48 20.96
C ASP A 25 1.28 12.01 20.12
N TRP A 26 2.26 11.36 20.76
CA TRP A 26 3.51 10.88 20.12
C TRP A 26 3.30 10.04 18.86
N ARG A 27 2.13 9.42 18.71
CA ARG A 27 1.74 8.67 17.50
C ARG A 27 1.62 9.55 16.27
N TYR A 28 1.11 10.76 16.43
CA TYR A 28 1.01 11.70 15.31
C TYR A 28 2.39 12.20 14.89
N LEU A 29 3.33 12.30 15.84
CA LEU A 29 4.74 12.57 15.52
C LEU A 29 5.36 11.40 14.76
N LEU A 30 5.03 10.14 15.09
CA LEU A 30 5.48 9.00 14.31
C LEU A 30 4.88 9.00 12.89
N ILE A 31 3.59 9.27 12.72
CA ILE A 31 2.99 9.37 11.39
C ILE A 31 3.62 10.52 10.60
N ALA A 32 3.89 11.66 11.24
CA ALA A 32 4.58 12.77 10.60
C ALA A 32 6.01 12.38 10.19
N ALA A 33 6.78 11.74 11.07
CA ALA A 33 8.11 11.24 10.77
C ALA A 33 8.09 10.23 9.63
N TYR A 34 7.09 9.35 9.60
CA TYR A 34 6.85 8.42 8.50
C TYR A 34 6.63 9.15 7.16
N LEU A 35 5.77 10.17 7.13
CA LEU A 35 5.48 10.94 5.92
C LEU A 35 6.69 11.74 5.41
N VAL A 36 7.64 12.09 6.28
CA VAL A 36 8.89 12.75 5.87
C VAL A 36 9.74 11.84 4.96
N PHE A 37 9.72 10.52 5.17
CA PHE A 37 10.44 9.58 4.30
C PHE A 37 9.89 9.54 2.86
N ASP A 38 8.65 9.99 2.65
CA ASP A 38 8.00 10.01 1.34
C ASP A 38 8.23 11.35 0.58
N LEU A 39 8.85 12.34 1.22
CA LEU A 39 9.11 13.65 0.61
C LEU A 39 9.95 13.59 -0.68
N PRO A 40 11.00 12.75 -0.81
CA PRO A 40 11.74 12.63 -2.06
C PRO A 40 10.85 12.18 -3.21
N ASN A 41 10.04 11.13 -3.00
CA ASN A 41 9.10 10.62 -3.99
C ASN A 41 8.07 11.67 -4.41
N ILE A 42 7.58 12.46 -3.46
CA ILE A 42 6.65 13.57 -3.70
C ILE A 42 7.31 14.66 -4.56
N ALA A 43 8.56 15.02 -4.25
CA ALA A 43 9.30 16.03 -4.99
C ALA A 43 9.50 15.61 -6.45
N ASP A 44 9.94 14.37 -6.68
CA ASP A 44 10.11 13.79 -8.01
C ASP A 44 8.78 13.79 -8.78
N ARG A 45 7.68 13.50 -8.09
CA ARG A 45 6.34 13.52 -8.69
C ARG A 45 5.87 14.90 -9.07
N ILE A 46 6.11 15.92 -8.24
CA ILE A 46 5.76 17.31 -8.55
C ILE A 46 6.55 17.79 -9.78
N VAL A 47 7.83 17.45 -9.89
CA VAL A 47 8.65 17.75 -11.07
C VAL A 47 8.11 17.05 -12.32
N ALA A 48 7.69 15.78 -12.21
CA ALA A 48 7.09 15.05 -13.33
C ALA A 48 5.73 15.62 -13.78
N ILE A 49 4.98 16.28 -12.90
CA ILE A 49 3.64 16.85 -13.16
C ILE A 49 3.72 18.30 -13.69
N SER A 50 4.93 18.86 -13.84
CA SER A 50 5.25 20.29 -14.13
C SER A 50 4.49 21.01 -15.27
N GLY A 51 3.63 20.34 -16.03
CA GLY A 51 2.77 20.93 -17.06
C GLY A 51 1.43 21.53 -16.61
N SER A 52 0.90 21.24 -15.40
CA SER A 52 -0.43 21.77 -14.99
C SER A 52 -0.62 21.97 -13.48
N ALA A 53 -0.89 23.20 -13.04
CA ALA A 53 -1.18 23.53 -11.65
C ALA A 53 -2.39 22.77 -11.07
N LEU A 54 -3.38 22.47 -11.91
CA LEU A 54 -4.56 21.70 -11.49
C LEU A 54 -4.16 20.28 -11.05
N GLN A 55 -3.25 19.64 -11.78
CA GLN A 55 -2.79 18.28 -11.45
C GLN A 55 -2.02 18.24 -10.13
N VAL A 56 -1.22 19.28 -9.83
CA VAL A 56 -0.53 19.43 -8.54
C VAL A 56 -1.52 19.60 -7.40
N ILE A 57 -2.57 20.42 -7.57
CA ILE A 57 -3.62 20.61 -6.56
C ILE A 57 -4.36 19.30 -6.29
N VAL A 58 -4.75 18.57 -7.35
CA VAL A 58 -5.43 17.28 -7.22
C VAL A 58 -4.53 16.26 -6.50
N PHE A 59 -3.25 16.20 -6.86
CA PHE A 59 -2.28 15.33 -6.20
C PHE A 59 -2.10 15.69 -4.72
N ALA A 60 -1.92 16.97 -4.39
CA ALA A 60 -1.79 17.44 -3.01
C ALA A 60 -3.06 17.17 -2.19
N GLY A 61 -4.24 17.37 -2.77
CA GLY A 61 -5.52 17.04 -2.15
C GLY A 61 -5.65 15.54 -1.86
N LEU A 62 -5.29 14.69 -2.83
CA LEU A 62 -5.30 13.25 -2.67
C LEU A 62 -4.32 12.80 -1.58
N TYR A 63 -3.08 13.27 -1.62
CA TYR A 63 -2.07 12.99 -0.60
C TYR A 63 -2.54 13.43 0.79
N GLY A 64 -3.14 14.62 0.90
CA GLY A 64 -3.71 15.15 2.14
C GLY A 64 -4.85 14.28 2.69
N VAL A 65 -5.77 13.82 1.84
CA VAL A 65 -6.86 12.91 2.24
C VAL A 65 -6.32 11.57 2.73
N LEU A 66 -5.34 11.00 2.03
CA LEU A 66 -4.70 9.74 2.42
C LEU A 66 -3.89 9.89 3.72
N GLY A 67 -3.17 10.99 3.88
CA GLY A 67 -2.49 11.35 5.13
C GLY A 67 -3.48 11.49 6.29
N ALA A 68 -4.57 12.25 6.11
CA ALA A 68 -5.64 12.39 7.11
C ALA A 68 -6.27 11.05 7.50
N SER A 69 -6.43 10.14 6.54
CA SER A 69 -6.88 8.77 6.77
C SER A 69 -5.91 7.99 7.68
N LEU A 70 -4.59 8.14 7.53
CA LEU A 70 -3.62 7.53 8.45
C LEU A 70 -3.78 8.06 9.88
N PHE A 71 -3.92 9.37 10.04
CA PHE A 71 -4.18 9.99 11.35
C PHE A 71 -5.48 9.47 11.97
N ALA A 72 -6.55 9.32 11.19
CA ALA A 72 -7.81 8.76 11.64
C ALA A 72 -7.70 7.26 12.02
N THR A 73 -6.90 6.49 11.27
CA THR A 73 -6.66 5.06 11.53
C THR A 73 -5.99 4.84 12.89
N ALA A 74 -5.04 5.70 13.28
CA ALA A 74 -4.43 5.63 14.61
C ALA A 74 -5.39 5.94 15.78
N ALA A 75 -6.57 6.52 15.49
CA ALA A 75 -7.61 6.79 16.48
C ALA A 75 -8.62 5.65 16.66
N ILE A 76 -8.46 4.51 15.96
CA ILE A 76 -9.37 3.35 16.06
C ILE A 76 -9.37 2.79 17.49
N ARG A 77 -10.56 2.71 18.10
CA ARG A 77 -10.74 2.22 19.47
C ARG A 77 -10.63 0.70 19.59
N SER A 78 -11.14 -0.03 18.60
CA SER A 78 -11.11 -1.49 18.58
C SER A 78 -9.69 -2.01 18.37
N THR A 79 -9.11 -2.62 19.41
CA THR A 79 -7.77 -3.22 19.36
C THR A 79 -7.58 -4.21 18.20
N PRO A 80 -8.47 -5.19 17.94
CA PRO A 80 -8.25 -6.13 16.85
C PRO A 80 -8.25 -5.44 15.48
N VAL A 81 -9.23 -4.55 15.23
CA VAL A 81 -9.32 -3.81 13.95
C VAL A 81 -8.08 -2.94 13.75
N ARG A 82 -7.65 -2.24 14.80
CA ARG A 82 -6.44 -1.40 14.77
C ARG A 82 -5.19 -2.21 14.45
N LEU A 83 -5.01 -3.38 15.06
CA LEU A 83 -3.86 -4.24 14.80
C LEU A 83 -3.87 -4.82 13.38
N ILE A 84 -5.05 -5.18 12.86
CA ILE A 84 -5.18 -5.62 11.46
C ILE A 84 -4.75 -4.50 10.50
N PHE A 85 -5.25 -3.28 10.69
CA PHE A 85 -4.83 -2.14 9.86
C PHE A 85 -3.36 -1.78 10.04
N ALA A 86 -2.84 -1.84 11.27
CA ALA A 86 -1.42 -1.60 11.53
C ALA A 86 -0.55 -2.61 10.77
N ALA A 87 -0.89 -3.90 10.82
CA ALA A 87 -0.17 -4.95 10.12
C ALA A 87 -0.28 -4.81 8.60
N LEU A 88 -1.48 -4.53 8.08
CA LEU A 88 -1.74 -4.35 6.65
C LEU A 88 -0.98 -3.14 6.08
N PHE A 89 -1.03 -1.99 6.77
CA PHE A 89 -0.36 -0.78 6.32
C PHE A 89 1.15 -0.85 6.49
N ALA A 90 1.65 -1.49 7.56
CA ALA A 90 3.07 -1.72 7.72
C ALA A 90 3.62 -2.66 6.64
N SER A 91 2.95 -3.79 6.38
CA SER A 91 3.39 -4.74 5.34
C SER A 91 3.30 -4.13 3.94
N GLY A 92 2.23 -3.38 3.65
CA GLY A 92 2.09 -2.63 2.40
C GLY A 92 3.21 -1.59 2.24
N SER A 93 3.49 -0.82 3.29
CA SER A 93 4.56 0.18 3.28
C SER A 93 5.94 -0.46 3.00
N ILE A 94 6.28 -1.56 3.69
CA ILE A 94 7.54 -2.29 3.47
C ILE A 94 7.62 -2.79 2.02
N LEU A 95 6.55 -3.42 1.53
CA LEU A 95 6.50 -3.96 0.16
C LEU A 95 6.73 -2.86 -0.87
N LEU A 96 6.02 -1.74 -0.75
CA LEU A 96 6.12 -0.64 -1.71
C LEU A 96 7.53 -0.03 -1.69
N GLN A 97 8.05 0.30 -0.50
CA GLN A 97 9.37 0.93 -0.39
C GLN A 97 10.49 0.01 -0.86
N THR A 98 10.44 -1.28 -0.53
CA THR A 98 11.44 -2.25 -1.00
C THR A 98 11.39 -2.37 -2.53
N TYR A 99 10.20 -2.33 -3.12
CA TYR A 99 10.05 -2.35 -4.58
C TYR A 99 10.57 -1.06 -5.22
N GLU A 100 10.12 0.11 -4.78
CA GLU A 100 10.48 1.40 -5.38
C GLU A 100 11.97 1.71 -5.23
N TRP A 101 12.54 1.45 -4.05
CA TRP A 101 13.97 1.68 -3.81
C TRP A 101 14.85 0.62 -4.46
N GLY A 102 14.37 -0.62 -4.60
CA GLY A 102 15.12 -1.71 -5.21
C GLY A 102 15.07 -1.72 -6.74
N MET A 103 13.94 -1.34 -7.33
CA MET A 103 13.70 -1.36 -8.77
C MET A 103 13.81 0.03 -9.41
N HIS A 104 13.83 1.11 -8.63
CA HIS A 104 13.77 2.49 -9.11
C HIS A 104 12.58 2.76 -10.04
N GLN A 105 11.46 2.10 -9.77
CA GLN A 105 10.23 2.17 -10.56
C GLN A 105 9.00 2.16 -9.65
N ASP A 106 7.95 2.86 -10.10
CA ASP A 106 6.66 2.87 -9.43
C ASP A 106 6.03 1.47 -9.41
N LEU A 107 5.43 1.07 -8.28
CA LEU A 107 4.67 -0.17 -8.22
C LEU A 107 3.32 0.00 -8.94
N THR A 108 3.22 -0.62 -10.12
CA THR A 108 1.98 -0.73 -10.89
C THR A 108 1.18 -1.96 -10.46
N TYR A 109 -0.11 -2.00 -10.82
CA TYR A 109 -0.95 -3.16 -10.52
C TYR A 109 -0.44 -4.45 -11.16
N SER A 110 0.05 -4.39 -12.41
CA SER A 110 0.63 -5.55 -13.09
C SER A 110 1.90 -6.05 -12.40
N ALA A 111 2.80 -5.14 -12.02
CA ALA A 111 4.00 -5.51 -11.26
C ALA A 111 3.66 -6.16 -9.92
N PHE A 112 2.63 -5.66 -9.22
CA PHE A 112 2.13 -6.29 -8.00
C PHE A 112 1.62 -7.72 -8.25
N LEU A 113 0.87 -7.96 -9.34
CA LEU A 113 0.43 -9.31 -9.69
C LEU A 113 1.62 -10.24 -9.96
N THR A 114 2.60 -9.79 -10.72
CA THR A 114 3.83 -10.56 -10.99
C THR A 114 4.56 -10.92 -9.70
N LEU A 115 4.70 -9.98 -8.75
CA LEU A 115 5.29 -10.26 -7.44
C LEU A 115 4.52 -11.33 -6.66
N MET A 116 3.19 -11.29 -6.73
CA MET A 116 2.34 -12.27 -6.03
C MET A 116 2.38 -13.65 -6.68
N ASP A 117 2.54 -13.72 -8.00
CA ASP A 117 2.64 -14.97 -8.73
C ASP A 117 4.03 -15.61 -8.55
N SER A 118 5.08 -14.78 -8.45
CA SER A 118 6.47 -15.20 -8.15
C SER A 118 6.75 -15.47 -6.67
N ARG A 119 5.73 -15.71 -5.85
CA ARG A 119 5.86 -15.96 -4.40
C ARG A 119 6.76 -17.16 -4.05
N THR A 120 6.97 -18.09 -4.97
CA THR A 120 7.85 -19.25 -4.78
C THR A 120 9.33 -18.86 -4.74
N GLU A 121 9.70 -17.72 -5.33
CA GLU A 121 11.06 -17.19 -5.37
C GLU A 121 11.34 -16.15 -4.25
N PHE A 122 10.51 -16.13 -3.21
CA PHE A 122 10.61 -15.15 -2.12
C PHE A 122 12.00 -15.13 -1.47
N THR A 123 12.60 -16.31 -1.22
CA THR A 123 13.92 -16.40 -0.59
C THR A 123 15.01 -15.78 -1.46
N SER A 124 15.00 -16.08 -2.76
CA SER A 124 15.92 -15.50 -3.75
C SER A 124 15.78 -13.97 -3.78
N GLY A 125 14.55 -13.46 -3.80
CA GLY A 125 14.26 -12.02 -3.77
C GLY A 125 14.73 -11.34 -2.49
N VAL A 126 14.52 -11.95 -1.32
CA VAL A 126 14.97 -11.37 -0.04
C VAL A 126 16.49 -11.27 0.02
N VAL A 127 17.21 -12.28 -0.45
CA VAL A 127 18.68 -12.25 -0.47
C VAL A 127 19.17 -11.16 -1.43
N GLN A 128 18.55 -11.05 -2.61
CA GLN A 128 18.92 -10.06 -3.62
C GLN A 128 18.67 -8.61 -3.17
N TYR A 129 17.56 -8.35 -2.48
CA TYR A 129 17.14 -7.00 -2.06
C TYR A 129 17.32 -6.75 -0.56
N PHE A 130 18.14 -7.54 0.12
CA PHE A 130 18.34 -7.46 1.57
C PHE A 130 18.79 -6.07 2.03
N ASP A 131 19.71 -5.45 1.27
CA ASP A 131 20.24 -4.11 1.57
C ASP A 131 19.20 -3.00 1.51
N VAL A 132 18.13 -3.19 0.73
CA VAL A 132 17.00 -2.25 0.66
C VAL A 132 16.00 -2.60 1.78
N LEU A 133 15.71 -3.89 1.94
CA LEU A 133 14.77 -4.39 2.94
C LEU A 133 15.16 -3.96 4.37
N ARG A 134 16.46 -3.98 4.70
CA ARG A 134 16.96 -3.53 6.02
C ARG A 134 16.61 -2.08 6.35
N TRP A 135 16.42 -1.23 5.33
CA TRP A 135 16.05 0.17 5.49
C TRP A 135 14.54 0.38 5.43
N SER A 136 13.81 -0.38 4.61
CA SER A 136 12.35 -0.28 4.52
C SER A 136 11.64 -0.85 5.75
N VAL A 137 12.18 -1.92 6.37
CA VAL A 137 11.57 -2.57 7.55
C VAL A 137 11.42 -1.60 8.73
N PRO A 138 12.46 -0.85 9.16
CA PRO A 138 12.32 0.16 10.22
C PRO A 138 11.23 1.19 9.94
N VAL A 139 11.10 1.65 8.69
CA VAL A 139 10.09 2.65 8.29
C VAL A 139 8.67 2.07 8.41
N GLY A 140 8.46 0.83 7.96
CA GLY A 140 7.19 0.13 8.14
C GLY A 140 6.86 -0.17 9.60
N LEU A 141 7.85 -0.52 10.42
CA LEU A 141 7.68 -0.71 11.86
C LEU A 141 7.31 0.60 12.58
N LEU A 142 7.86 1.74 12.14
CA LEU A 142 7.48 3.04 12.65
C LEU A 142 5.98 3.29 12.44
N LEU A 143 5.47 2.97 11.26
CA LEU A 143 4.04 3.03 10.96
C LEU A 143 3.22 2.04 11.78
N PHE A 144 3.73 0.81 11.95
CA PHE A 144 3.09 -0.22 12.78
C PHE A 144 2.90 0.28 14.22
N PHE A 145 3.95 0.78 14.87
CA PHE A 145 3.87 1.27 16.25
C PHE A 145 3.00 2.52 16.37
N ALA A 146 3.00 3.40 15.36
CA ALA A 146 2.15 4.58 15.33
C ALA A 146 0.65 4.21 15.36
N ILE A 147 0.26 3.19 14.58
CA ILE A 147 -1.14 2.75 14.49
C ILE A 147 -1.49 1.78 15.63
N ALA A 148 -0.61 0.85 16.00
CA ALA A 148 -0.91 -0.19 16.99
C ALA A 148 -1.13 0.36 18.41
N ALA A 149 -0.51 1.50 18.75
CA ALA A 149 -0.57 2.07 20.08
C ALA A 149 -2.00 2.48 20.54
N PRO A 150 -2.36 2.24 21.82
CA PRO A 150 -3.73 2.39 22.32
C PRO A 150 -4.18 3.87 22.39
N PRO A 151 -5.39 4.24 21.93
CA PRO A 151 -5.90 5.62 21.94
C PRO A 151 -5.82 6.23 23.35
N GLN A 152 -5.11 7.35 23.51
CA GLN A 152 -5.02 8.05 24.80
C GLN A 152 -6.15 9.09 24.92
N SER A 153 -6.54 9.73 23.81
CA SER A 153 -7.69 10.64 23.74
C SER A 153 -8.20 10.70 22.30
N ALA A 154 -9.14 9.83 21.94
CA ALA A 154 -9.74 9.87 20.61
C ALA A 154 -10.77 11.00 20.54
N ARG A 155 -10.34 12.17 20.02
CA ARG A 155 -11.23 13.30 19.69
C ARG A 155 -12.08 13.04 18.43
N ILE A 156 -11.72 12.02 17.65
CA ILE A 156 -12.41 11.63 16.42
C ILE A 156 -13.54 10.64 16.76
N PRO A 157 -14.74 10.80 16.19
CA PRO A 157 -15.83 9.83 16.39
C PRO A 157 -15.42 8.44 15.86
N SER A 158 -15.78 7.39 16.60
CA SER A 158 -15.31 6.02 16.34
C SER A 158 -15.69 5.47 14.97
N TRP A 159 -16.86 5.85 14.45
CA TRP A 159 -17.30 5.46 13.11
C TRP A 159 -16.39 6.06 12.04
N LEU A 160 -16.02 7.34 12.16
CA LEU A 160 -15.17 8.02 11.19
C LEU A 160 -13.75 7.44 11.21
N ALA A 161 -13.19 7.16 12.39
CA ALA A 161 -11.89 6.51 12.53
C ALA A 161 -11.84 5.13 11.87
N THR A 162 -12.95 4.40 11.89
CA THR A 162 -13.05 3.06 11.28
C THR A 162 -13.28 3.15 9.77
N CYS A 163 -14.16 4.05 9.31
CA CYS A 163 -14.50 4.19 7.90
C CYS A 163 -13.41 4.88 7.07
N ALA A 164 -12.61 5.76 7.68
CA ALA A 164 -11.55 6.51 6.99
C ALA A 164 -10.56 5.64 6.21
N PRO A 165 -9.92 4.60 6.79
CA PRO A 165 -9.01 3.73 6.04
C PRO A 165 -9.70 2.98 4.91
N PHE A 166 -10.95 2.52 5.10
CA PHE A 166 -11.71 1.88 4.02
C PHE A 166 -12.01 2.84 2.89
N GLY A 167 -12.47 4.06 3.20
CA GLY A 167 -12.73 5.09 2.20
C GLY A 167 -11.47 5.47 1.42
N ALA A 168 -10.33 5.55 2.09
CA ALA A 168 -9.04 5.78 1.44
C ALA A 168 -8.63 4.64 0.50
N ILE A 169 -8.79 3.39 0.91
CA ILE A 169 -8.51 2.23 0.05
C ILE A 169 -9.43 2.25 -1.18
N VAL A 170 -10.74 2.45 -0.99
CA VAL A 170 -11.70 2.53 -2.10
C VAL A 170 -11.36 3.67 -3.05
N LEU A 171 -10.97 4.84 -2.53
CA LEU A 171 -10.54 5.98 -3.34
C LEU A 171 -9.33 5.62 -4.21
N VAL A 172 -8.32 4.93 -3.65
CA VAL A 172 -7.16 4.47 -4.42
C VAL A 172 -7.54 3.40 -5.44
N VAL A 173 -8.44 2.47 -5.10
CA VAL A 173 -8.97 1.49 -6.06
C VAL A 173 -9.62 2.19 -7.26
N VAL A 174 -10.50 3.16 -7.03
CA VAL A 174 -11.14 3.94 -8.10
C VAL A 174 -10.09 4.66 -8.94
N LEU A 175 -9.09 5.29 -8.30
CA LEU A 175 -8.00 5.96 -9.01
C LEU A 175 -7.22 5.01 -9.93
N VAL A 176 -6.92 3.80 -9.45
CA VAL A 176 -6.22 2.75 -10.20
C VAL A 176 -7.02 2.34 -11.43
N PHE A 177 -8.35 2.19 -11.31
CA PHE A 177 -9.22 1.88 -12.46
C PHE A 177 -9.29 3.02 -13.48
N VAL A 178 -9.43 4.26 -13.02
CA VAL A 178 -9.51 5.44 -13.91
C VAL A 178 -8.21 5.68 -14.67
N ARG A 179 -7.07 5.20 -14.14
CA ARG A 179 -5.74 5.41 -14.71
C ARG A 179 -5.09 4.12 -15.24
N ASP A 180 -5.89 3.11 -15.57
CA ASP A 180 -5.44 1.85 -16.19
C ASP A 180 -4.30 1.15 -15.44
N GLY A 181 -4.39 1.08 -14.12
CA GLY A 181 -3.37 0.42 -13.29
C GLY A 181 -2.12 1.27 -13.00
N LYS A 182 -2.07 2.52 -13.48
CA LYS A 182 -0.99 3.48 -13.27
C LYS A 182 -1.42 4.61 -12.31
N GLY A 183 -0.45 5.35 -11.78
CA GLY A 183 -0.75 6.58 -11.02
C GLY A 183 -0.94 6.41 -9.51
N THR A 184 -0.50 5.29 -8.95
CA THR A 184 -0.20 5.12 -7.51
C THR A 184 1.14 5.71 -7.09
N ALA A 185 1.94 6.14 -8.06
CA ALA A 185 3.23 6.79 -7.88
C ALA A 185 3.16 7.95 -6.88
N ALA A 186 4.04 7.92 -5.87
CA ALA A 186 4.14 8.91 -4.80
C ALA A 186 2.87 9.13 -3.96
N LEU A 187 1.97 8.14 -3.89
CA LEU A 187 0.93 8.10 -2.85
C LEU A 187 1.54 7.56 -1.55
N PRO A 188 0.99 7.89 -0.38
CA PRO A 188 1.49 7.37 0.88
C PRO A 188 1.57 5.85 0.83
N ALA A 189 2.77 5.32 1.09
CA ALA A 189 3.11 3.94 0.75
C ALA A 189 2.15 2.82 1.18
N PRO A 190 1.43 2.87 2.33
CA PRO A 190 0.55 1.77 2.73
C PRO A 190 -0.66 1.57 1.82
N PHE A 191 -1.14 2.59 1.10
CA PHE A 191 -2.44 2.53 0.43
C PHE A 191 -2.39 1.80 -0.91
N ALA A 192 -1.32 1.94 -1.70
CA ALA A 192 -1.24 1.34 -3.03
C ALA A 192 -1.25 -0.20 -2.98
N PRO A 193 -0.38 -0.87 -2.18
CA PRO A 193 -0.44 -2.32 -2.03
C PRO A 193 -1.75 -2.81 -1.41
N ALA A 194 -2.33 -2.07 -0.46
CA ALA A 194 -3.61 -2.43 0.13
C ALA A 194 -4.75 -2.40 -0.91
N ALA A 195 -4.76 -1.39 -1.79
CA ALA A 195 -5.71 -1.30 -2.90
C ALA A 195 -5.50 -2.41 -3.92
N PHE A 196 -4.27 -2.70 -4.32
CA PHE A 196 -3.98 -3.81 -5.25
C PHE A 196 -4.37 -5.17 -4.68
N ALA A 197 -4.11 -5.42 -3.40
CA ALA A 197 -4.56 -6.62 -2.71
C ALA A 197 -6.09 -6.72 -2.69
N ALA A 198 -6.81 -5.62 -2.45
CA ALA A 198 -8.27 -5.58 -2.49
C ALA A 198 -8.82 -5.89 -3.89
N ILE A 199 -8.23 -5.33 -4.96
CA ILE A 199 -8.61 -5.62 -6.35
C ILE A 199 -8.40 -7.10 -6.65
N LYS A 200 -7.19 -7.64 -6.36
CA LYS A 200 -6.86 -9.04 -6.60
C LYS A 200 -7.79 -10.00 -5.86
N ALA A 201 -8.10 -9.69 -4.59
CA ALA A 201 -9.03 -10.47 -3.79
C ALA A 201 -10.42 -10.46 -4.45
N GLY A 202 -10.94 -9.29 -4.84
CA GLY A 202 -12.22 -9.15 -5.51
C GLY A 202 -12.32 -9.91 -6.82
N THR A 203 -11.28 -9.87 -7.67
CA THR A 203 -11.28 -10.60 -8.96
C THR A 203 -11.16 -12.11 -8.79
N SER A 204 -10.50 -12.58 -7.72
CA SER A 204 -10.40 -14.01 -7.40
C SER A 204 -11.75 -14.62 -7.05
N PHE A 205 -12.64 -13.87 -6.38
CA PHE A 205 -14.00 -14.32 -6.11
C PHE A 205 -14.88 -14.40 -7.36
N SER A 206 -14.57 -13.58 -8.38
CA SER A 206 -15.31 -13.52 -9.64
C SER A 206 -14.66 -14.34 -10.77
N ALA A 207 -13.61 -15.12 -10.47
CA ALA A 207 -12.93 -15.92 -11.47
C ALA A 207 -13.89 -16.96 -12.07
N SER A 208 -14.23 -16.77 -13.35
CA SER A 208 -15.02 -17.75 -14.10
C SER A 208 -14.27 -19.08 -14.17
N VAL A 209 -15.00 -20.18 -13.95
CA VAL A 209 -14.47 -21.54 -14.00
C VAL A 209 -13.77 -21.74 -15.35
N ARG A 210 -12.48 -22.07 -15.32
CA ARG A 210 -11.74 -22.42 -16.54
C ARG A 210 -12.51 -23.53 -17.25
N GLN A 211 -13.03 -23.22 -18.43
CA GLN A 211 -13.80 -24.18 -19.21
C GLN A 211 -12.84 -25.24 -19.73
N ASN A 212 -13.10 -26.51 -19.43
CA ASN A 212 -12.24 -27.59 -19.90
C ASN A 212 -12.45 -27.73 -21.42
N VAL A 213 -11.51 -27.22 -22.20
CA VAL A 213 -11.54 -27.35 -23.66
C VAL A 213 -11.00 -28.73 -24.00
N SER A 214 -11.88 -29.66 -24.32
CA SER A 214 -11.49 -30.94 -24.91
C SER A 214 -11.25 -30.72 -26.40
N ILE A 215 -9.97 -30.72 -26.80
CA ILE A 215 -9.59 -30.73 -28.21
C ILE A 215 -9.51 -32.21 -28.63
N PRO A 216 -10.42 -32.71 -29.50
CA PRO A 216 -10.33 -34.08 -29.99
C PRO A 216 -9.02 -34.27 -30.75
N ARG A 217 -8.16 -35.17 -30.26
CA ARG A 217 -6.89 -35.49 -30.91
C ARG A 217 -7.17 -36.32 -32.16
N ALA A 218 -6.91 -35.75 -33.33
CA ALA A 218 -6.86 -36.54 -34.56
C ALA A 218 -5.57 -37.37 -34.55
N HIS A 219 -5.68 -38.68 -34.33
CA HIS A 219 -4.59 -39.65 -34.49
C HIS A 219 -4.34 -39.96 -35.98
N SER A 220 -4.17 -38.93 -36.80
CA SER A 220 -3.62 -39.14 -38.14
C SER A 220 -2.11 -39.29 -38.00
N ALA A 221 -1.52 -40.29 -38.65
CA ALA A 221 -0.07 -40.42 -38.70
C ALA A 221 0.50 -39.14 -39.35
N ILE A 222 1.18 -38.31 -38.55
CA ILE A 222 1.81 -37.10 -39.03
C ILE A 222 3.02 -37.53 -39.86
N GLY A 223 2.86 -37.55 -41.18
CA GLY A 223 3.88 -38.00 -42.14
C GLY A 223 4.99 -36.98 -42.40
N GLY A 224 5.32 -36.12 -41.44
CA GLY A 224 6.32 -35.05 -41.60
C GLY A 224 6.87 -34.55 -40.27
N ASP A 225 7.95 -33.78 -40.35
CA ASP A 225 8.61 -33.20 -39.18
C ASP A 225 7.79 -32.04 -38.60
N ILE A 226 7.70 -32.00 -37.26
CA ILE A 226 6.99 -30.94 -36.54
C ILE A 226 8.03 -29.88 -36.13
N LEU A 227 7.92 -28.69 -36.72
CA LEU A 227 8.65 -27.51 -36.26
C LEU A 227 7.77 -26.69 -35.31
N LEU A 228 8.13 -26.67 -34.03
CA LEU A 228 7.50 -25.81 -33.03
C LEU A 228 8.29 -24.50 -32.94
N ILE A 229 7.64 -23.40 -33.30
CA ILE A 229 8.18 -22.04 -33.11
C ILE A 229 7.48 -21.44 -31.89
N VAL A 230 8.25 -21.17 -30.85
CA VAL A 230 7.77 -20.46 -29.65
C VAL A 230 8.42 -19.08 -29.67
N ASP A 231 7.60 -18.03 -29.69
CA ASP A 231 8.03 -16.65 -29.52
C ASP A 231 7.46 -16.12 -28.20
N GLU A 232 8.31 -15.55 -27.37
CA GLU A 232 7.97 -15.08 -26.02
C GLU A 232 7.40 -13.65 -26.03
N SER A 233 7.44 -12.92 -27.15
CA SER A 233 7.11 -11.48 -27.20
C SER A 233 6.00 -11.07 -28.19
N LEU A 234 5.35 -12.02 -28.87
CA LEU A 234 4.22 -11.72 -29.76
C LEU A 234 2.87 -11.93 -29.05
N SER A 235 2.12 -10.84 -28.88
CA SER A 235 0.72 -10.94 -28.44
C SER A 235 -0.20 -11.29 -29.62
N ALA A 236 -1.27 -12.05 -29.35
CA ALA A 236 -2.17 -12.60 -30.38
C ALA A 236 -2.77 -11.55 -31.33
N GLN A 237 -2.87 -10.29 -30.89
CA GLN A 237 -3.35 -9.16 -31.70
C GLN A 237 -2.39 -8.73 -32.83
N TYR A 238 -1.09 -9.07 -32.75
CA TYR A 238 -0.11 -8.82 -33.81
C TYR A 238 -0.08 -9.95 -34.85
N LEU A 239 -0.73 -11.08 -34.57
CA LEU A 239 -0.80 -12.21 -35.48
C LEU A 239 -2.09 -12.13 -36.30
N ASP A 240 -2.07 -11.36 -37.38
CA ASP A 240 -3.14 -11.40 -38.37
C ASP A 240 -2.86 -12.48 -39.43
N ILE A 241 -3.41 -13.67 -39.20
CA ILE A 241 -3.31 -14.80 -40.12
C ILE A 241 -4.14 -14.62 -41.42
N ASN A 242 -4.89 -13.53 -41.56
CA ASN A 242 -5.73 -13.27 -42.72
C ASN A 242 -5.11 -12.28 -43.72
N ILE A 243 -3.95 -11.68 -43.41
CA ILE A 243 -3.26 -10.78 -44.32
C ILE A 243 -2.50 -11.62 -45.37
N ARG A 244 -2.96 -11.58 -46.63
CA ARG A 244 -2.20 -12.07 -47.79
C ARG A 244 -1.22 -10.99 -48.26
N THR A 245 -0.09 -10.84 -47.58
CA THR A 245 1.03 -10.12 -48.18
C THR A 245 1.77 -11.09 -49.10
N VAL A 246 1.62 -10.91 -50.41
CA VAL A 246 2.42 -11.64 -51.40
C VAL A 246 3.84 -11.10 -51.31
N PHE A 247 4.74 -11.87 -50.69
CA PHE A 247 6.17 -11.61 -50.80
C PHE A 247 6.63 -12.11 -52.18
N THR A 248 6.73 -11.21 -53.15
CA THR A 248 7.59 -11.43 -54.31
C THR A 248 9.03 -11.30 -53.84
N ALA A 249 9.74 -12.41 -53.78
CA ALA A 249 11.19 -12.41 -53.62
C ALA A 249 11.81 -12.01 -54.98
N ASP A 250 12.50 -10.87 -54.99
CA ASP A 250 13.49 -10.54 -56.03
C ASP A 250 14.83 -11.19 -55.70
#